data_AF-A0A3N5FYR2-F1
#
_entry.id   AF-A0A3N5FYR2-F1
#
_cell.length_a   1.000
_cell.length_b   1.000
_cell.length_c   1.000
_cell.angle_alpha   90.00
_cell.angle_beta   90.00
_cell.angle_gamma   90.00
#
_symmetry.space_group_name_H-M   'P 1'
#
loop_
_entity.id
_entity.type
_entity.pdbx_description
1 polymer ?
#
loop_
_entity_poly.entity_id
_entity_poly.type
_entity_poly.pdbx_seq_one_letter_code
_entity_poly.pdbx_strand_id
1 'polypeptide(L)'
;MRVIRLSVLTIATLIVAGPILAQDTNITMPVAELERMLADDPLKIVSADKSRPKAPGDITSKAEVSLGGREPFRVKLRRSEPGAEGFNNLPRYDLAAYAIQRLLMDPNEYVMPPTALRMIPVAEFKSHYHDPAAVKPTFKRADEVLCVVQYWLQNVTNPPDILDMKKFDTDAVYARHIGQLNVFTYLIEHRDSNQGNFLISKAEQGPRVFSIDHGVAFASLDSDRGTAWRDLRVDRLPKDTVERVRALDKDVLTSKLGVLGQWELRDGHYVPVPLTENIWPSRGVRIKDGVVQMGLTREEISAVARQVKRLLNKVDNGKVKVF
;
A
#
# COMPACT_ATOMS: atom_id res chain seq x y z
N MET A 1 -36.08 -44.45 -57.95
CA MET A 1 -35.20 -44.36 -56.76
C MET A 1 -34.74 -42.93 -56.58
N ARG A 2 -35.20 -42.25 -55.52
CA ARG A 2 -34.81 -40.87 -55.18
C ARG A 2 -33.54 -40.89 -54.33
N VAL A 3 -32.52 -40.14 -54.72
CA VAL A 3 -31.32 -39.87 -53.91
C VAL A 3 -31.54 -38.55 -53.19
N ILE A 4 -31.52 -38.57 -51.85
CA ILE A 4 -31.53 -37.38 -51.00
C ILE A 4 -30.07 -37.08 -50.65
N ARG A 5 -29.56 -35.90 -51.04
CA ARG A 5 -28.27 -35.37 -50.57
C ARG A 5 -28.51 -34.58 -49.29
N LEU A 6 -27.89 -35.02 -48.18
CA LEU A 6 -27.74 -34.22 -46.97
C LEU A 6 -26.59 -33.22 -47.18
N SER A 7 -26.89 -31.93 -47.06
CA SER A 7 -25.88 -30.87 -46.94
C SER A 7 -25.53 -30.71 -45.46
N VAL A 8 -24.28 -30.97 -45.10
CA VAL A 8 -23.73 -30.69 -43.76
C VAL A 8 -23.39 -29.21 -43.68
N LEU A 9 -24.03 -28.50 -42.75
CA LEU A 9 -23.76 -27.09 -42.45
C LEU A 9 -22.69 -27.02 -41.35
N THR A 10 -21.48 -26.60 -41.70
CA THR A 10 -20.38 -26.40 -40.74
C THR A 10 -20.54 -25.04 -40.08
N ILE A 11 -20.90 -25.01 -38.79
CA ILE A 11 -20.91 -23.79 -37.96
C ILE A 11 -19.48 -23.52 -37.51
N ALA A 12 -18.88 -22.42 -37.99
CA ALA A 12 -17.60 -21.94 -37.51
C ALA A 12 -17.79 -21.16 -36.20
N THR A 13 -17.28 -21.71 -35.10
CA THR A 13 -17.29 -21.05 -33.79
C THR A 13 -16.22 -19.95 -33.76
N LEU A 14 -16.63 -18.69 -33.75
CA LEU A 14 -15.74 -17.56 -33.46
C LEU A 14 -15.34 -17.63 -31.98
N ILE A 15 -14.09 -17.99 -31.70
CA ILE A 15 -13.50 -17.78 -30.36
C ILE A 15 -13.17 -16.30 -30.26
N VAL A 16 -13.99 -15.56 -29.51
CA VAL A 16 -13.67 -14.19 -29.12
C VAL A 16 -12.55 -14.27 -28.09
N ALA A 17 -11.31 -14.10 -28.53
CA ALA A 17 -10.18 -13.88 -27.64
C ALA A 17 -10.38 -12.53 -26.94
N GLY A 18 -10.74 -12.55 -25.66
CA GLY A 18 -10.71 -11.35 -24.83
C GLY A 18 -9.27 -10.81 -24.76
N PRO A 19 -9.09 -9.50 -24.47
CA PRO A 19 -7.76 -8.95 -24.31
C PRO A 19 -7.06 -9.70 -23.17
N ILE A 20 -5.97 -10.39 -23.50
CA ILE A 20 -5.02 -10.89 -22.51
C ILE A 20 -4.46 -9.62 -21.86
N LEU A 21 -4.98 -9.27 -20.68
CA LEU A 21 -4.32 -8.25 -19.85
C LEU A 21 -2.91 -8.78 -19.60
N ALA A 22 -1.91 -8.10 -20.17
CA ALA A 22 -0.52 -8.44 -19.93
C ALA A 22 -0.31 -8.47 -18.42
N GLN A 23 0.19 -9.60 -17.92
CA GLN A 23 0.45 -9.77 -16.49
C GLN A 23 1.42 -8.69 -16.03
N ASP A 24 1.04 -7.95 -15.00
CA ASP A 24 1.84 -6.89 -14.42
C ASP A 24 3.21 -7.45 -13.97
N THR A 25 4.29 -6.87 -14.49
CA THR A 25 5.65 -7.35 -14.25
C THR A 25 6.20 -6.97 -12.88
N ASN A 26 5.55 -6.02 -12.21
CA ASN A 26 5.93 -5.52 -10.89
C ASN A 26 5.09 -6.15 -9.78
N ILE A 27 3.79 -6.37 -10.02
CA ILE A 27 2.86 -7.08 -9.14
C ILE A 27 2.28 -8.28 -9.90
N THR A 28 2.86 -9.46 -9.69
CA THR A 28 2.64 -10.61 -10.58
C THR A 28 1.36 -11.38 -10.29
N MET A 29 0.60 -11.00 -9.27
CA MET A 29 -0.69 -11.59 -8.91
C MET A 29 -1.79 -10.53 -8.98
N PRO A 30 -3.05 -10.89 -9.27
CA PRO A 30 -4.16 -9.96 -9.21
C PRO A 30 -4.22 -9.25 -7.85
N VAL A 31 -4.30 -7.93 -7.85
CA VAL A 31 -4.23 -7.13 -6.62
C VAL A 31 -5.33 -7.50 -5.63
N ALA A 32 -6.57 -7.72 -6.10
CA ALA A 32 -7.67 -8.13 -5.22
C ALA A 32 -7.40 -9.49 -4.54
N GLU A 33 -6.73 -10.41 -5.26
CA GLU A 33 -6.32 -11.69 -4.70
C GLU A 33 -5.21 -11.50 -3.65
N LEU A 34 -4.21 -10.66 -3.93
CA LEU A 34 -3.16 -10.29 -2.99
C LEU A 34 -3.71 -9.62 -1.73
N GLU A 35 -4.63 -8.67 -1.84
CA GLU A 35 -5.26 -7.99 -0.70
C GLU A 35 -5.94 -9.01 0.21
N ARG A 36 -6.77 -9.89 -0.37
CA ARG A 36 -7.45 -10.97 0.36
C ARG A 36 -6.46 -11.92 1.03
N MET A 37 -5.45 -12.39 0.30
CA MET A 37 -4.43 -13.31 0.83
C MET A 37 -3.66 -12.68 2.00
N LEU A 38 -3.18 -11.45 1.81
CA LEU A 38 -2.39 -10.74 2.82
C LEU A 38 -3.18 -10.48 4.09
N ALA A 39 -4.47 -10.14 3.97
CA ALA A 39 -5.35 -9.85 5.10
C ALA A 39 -5.83 -11.11 5.84
N ASP A 40 -6.33 -12.11 5.09
CA ASP A 40 -7.21 -13.12 5.66
C ASP A 40 -6.61 -14.53 5.67
N ASP A 41 -5.74 -14.86 4.72
CA ASP A 41 -5.23 -16.23 4.63
C ASP A 41 -4.27 -16.55 5.77
N PRO A 42 -4.28 -17.80 6.29
CA PRO A 42 -3.30 -18.25 7.28
C PRO A 42 -1.88 -17.97 6.78
N LEU A 43 -1.12 -17.22 7.57
CA LEU A 43 0.25 -16.82 7.24
C LEU A 43 1.22 -17.76 7.95
N LYS A 44 2.17 -18.29 7.18
CA LYS A 44 3.32 -19.03 7.69
C LYS A 44 4.59 -18.36 7.21
N ILE A 45 5.47 -17.98 8.14
CA ILE A 45 6.82 -17.52 7.79
C ILE A 45 7.67 -18.73 7.40
N VAL A 46 8.32 -18.66 6.24
CA VAL A 46 9.27 -19.69 5.77
C VAL A 46 10.69 -19.28 6.10
N SER A 47 11.03 -18.03 5.79
CA SER A 47 12.31 -17.41 6.15
C SER A 47 12.12 -15.91 6.32
N ALA A 48 13.00 -15.26 7.09
CA ALA A 48 12.97 -13.82 7.29
C ALA A 48 14.39 -13.26 7.49
N ASP A 49 14.97 -12.73 6.43
CA ASP A 49 16.30 -12.11 6.48
C ASP A 49 16.21 -10.64 6.83
N LYS A 50 17.19 -10.12 7.56
CA LYS A 50 17.30 -8.68 7.85
C LYS A 50 17.40 -7.89 6.55
N SER A 51 16.50 -6.93 6.34
CA SER A 51 16.40 -6.20 5.06
C SER A 51 17.65 -5.39 4.75
N ARG A 52 18.17 -4.69 5.77
CA ARG A 52 19.43 -3.93 5.73
C ARG A 52 20.38 -4.48 6.80
N PRO A 53 21.19 -5.51 6.48
CA PRO A 53 22.04 -6.19 7.47
C PRO A 53 22.95 -5.22 8.25
N LYS A 54 23.47 -4.21 7.56
CA LYS A 54 24.41 -3.21 8.11
C LYS A 54 23.74 -2.06 8.88
N ALA A 55 22.41 -1.94 8.86
CA ALA A 55 21.70 -0.88 9.59
C ALA A 55 21.42 -1.34 11.03
N PRO A 56 21.98 -0.67 12.06
CA PRO A 56 21.66 -0.97 13.45
C PRO A 56 20.17 -0.75 13.72
N GLY A 57 19.53 -1.66 14.47
CA GLY A 57 18.12 -1.54 14.84
C GLY A 57 17.10 -1.70 13.70
N ASP A 58 17.51 -2.18 12.50
CA ASP A 58 16.55 -2.42 11.42
C ASP A 58 15.53 -3.51 11.80
N ILE A 59 14.28 -3.08 11.92
CA ILE A 59 13.14 -3.93 12.29
C ILE A 59 12.43 -4.56 11.10
N THR A 60 12.93 -4.31 9.88
CA THR A 60 12.33 -4.78 8.63
C THR A 60 13.03 -6.04 8.16
N SER A 61 12.23 -7.05 7.83
CA SER A 61 12.70 -8.29 7.22
C SER A 61 12.25 -8.41 5.77
N LYS A 62 13.09 -9.03 4.95
CA LYS A 62 12.74 -9.62 3.66
C LYS A 62 12.32 -11.05 3.97
N ALA A 63 11.02 -11.31 3.96
CA ALA A 63 10.48 -12.61 4.37
C ALA A 63 9.89 -13.36 3.17
N GLU A 64 10.13 -14.67 3.11
CA GLU A 64 9.33 -15.57 2.28
C GLU A 64 8.18 -16.09 3.14
N VAL A 65 6.94 -15.93 2.67
CA VAL A 65 5.74 -16.35 3.39
C VAL A 65 4.85 -17.21 2.52
N SER A 66 4.26 -18.25 3.14
CA SER A 66 3.16 -19.02 2.53
C SER A 66 1.84 -18.50 3.09
N LEU A 67 0.90 -18.19 2.21
CA LEU A 67 -0.46 -17.75 2.55
C LEU A 67 -1.45 -18.81 2.09
N GLY A 68 -2.24 -19.35 3.00
CA GLY A 68 -3.24 -20.38 2.68
C GLY A 68 -2.65 -21.67 2.13
N GLY A 69 -1.39 -21.98 2.47
CA GLY A 69 -0.67 -23.18 2.00
C GLY A 69 -0.12 -23.09 0.57
N ARG A 70 -0.17 -21.91 -0.07
CA ARG A 70 0.39 -21.67 -1.39
C ARG A 70 1.93 -21.66 -1.39
N GLU A 71 2.51 -21.75 -2.58
CA GLU A 71 3.94 -21.55 -2.78
C GLU A 71 4.41 -20.23 -2.14
N PRO A 72 5.53 -20.23 -1.40
CA PRO A 72 6.01 -19.03 -0.74
C PRO A 72 6.34 -17.92 -1.73
N PHE A 73 6.05 -16.69 -1.34
CA PHE A 73 6.49 -15.51 -2.07
C PHE A 73 6.99 -14.44 -1.10
N ARG A 74 7.75 -13.50 -1.67
CA ARG A 74 8.44 -12.49 -0.87
C ARG A 74 7.52 -11.36 -0.44
N VAL A 75 7.65 -10.97 0.82
CA VAL A 75 7.04 -9.80 1.42
C VAL A 75 8.08 -9.00 2.21
N LYS A 76 7.85 -7.70 2.32
CA LYS A 76 8.37 -6.92 3.44
C LYS A 76 7.57 -7.31 4.69
N LEU A 77 8.28 -7.72 5.73
CA LEU A 77 7.70 -8.03 7.04
C LEU A 77 8.34 -7.14 8.09
N ARG A 78 7.58 -6.18 8.63
CA ARG A 78 8.10 -5.22 9.64
C ARG A 78 7.27 -5.27 10.91
N ARG A 79 7.90 -5.61 12.03
CA ARG A 79 7.26 -5.68 13.34
C ARG A 79 6.97 -4.29 13.92
N SER A 80 5.91 -4.20 14.71
CA SER A 80 5.57 -3.02 15.50
C SER A 80 6.17 -3.13 16.89
N GLU A 81 6.74 -2.03 17.40
CA GLU A 81 7.13 -1.95 18.81
C GLU A 81 5.89 -1.96 19.73
N PRO A 82 6.05 -2.26 21.03
CA PRO A 82 4.93 -2.21 21.98
C PRO A 82 4.11 -0.93 21.87
N GLY A 83 2.79 -1.07 21.75
CA GLY A 83 1.83 0.01 21.54
C GLY A 83 1.60 0.44 20.09
N ALA A 84 2.46 0.02 19.14
CA ALA A 84 2.36 0.35 17.72
C ALA A 84 2.33 1.86 17.39
N GLU A 85 2.92 2.70 18.26
CA GLU A 85 3.02 4.15 18.09
C GLU A 85 4.47 4.66 18.03
N GLY A 86 5.43 3.78 17.73
CA GLY A 86 6.84 4.14 17.64
C GLY A 86 7.15 5.04 16.44
N PHE A 87 7.98 6.07 16.64
CA PHE A 87 8.45 6.93 15.54
C PHE A 87 9.14 6.11 14.45
N ASN A 88 8.90 6.45 13.18
CA ASN A 88 9.37 5.71 12.00
C ASN A 88 8.93 4.22 11.98
N ASN A 89 7.93 3.87 12.79
CA ASN A 89 7.32 2.55 12.86
C ASN A 89 5.84 2.67 13.25
N LEU A 90 5.10 3.48 12.47
CA LEU A 90 3.65 3.68 12.63
C LEU A 90 2.91 2.81 11.61
N PRO A 91 2.58 1.53 11.92
CA PRO A 91 1.96 0.60 10.97
C PRO A 91 0.65 1.13 10.38
N ARG A 92 -0.09 1.94 11.16
CA ARG A 92 -1.32 2.60 10.70
C ARG A 92 -1.10 3.56 9.53
N TYR A 93 0.10 4.14 9.38
CA TYR A 93 0.40 5.04 8.28
C TYR A 93 0.68 4.30 6.98
N ASP A 94 1.37 3.16 7.01
CA ASP A 94 1.47 2.30 5.83
C ASP A 94 0.07 1.82 5.39
N LEU A 95 -0.78 1.43 6.34
CA LEU A 95 -2.15 1.03 6.02
C LEU A 95 -3.01 2.20 5.49
N ALA A 96 -2.86 3.40 6.06
CA ALA A 96 -3.59 4.59 5.61
C ALA A 96 -3.12 5.09 4.24
N ALA A 97 -1.82 5.04 3.97
CA ALA A 97 -1.27 5.33 2.66
C ALA A 97 -1.83 4.34 1.62
N TYR A 98 -1.83 3.04 1.95
CA TYR A 98 -2.44 2.03 1.09
C TYR A 98 -3.93 2.31 0.84
N ALA A 99 -4.70 2.68 1.87
CA ALA A 99 -6.11 3.03 1.71
C ALA A 99 -6.32 4.28 0.84
N ILE A 100 -5.47 5.31 0.97
CA ILE A 100 -5.58 6.53 0.15
C ILE A 100 -5.34 6.23 -1.33
N GLN A 101 -4.34 5.45 -1.71
CA GLN A 101 -4.12 5.17 -3.14
C GLN A 101 -5.32 4.46 -3.78
N ARG A 102 -6.03 3.61 -3.03
CA ARG A 102 -7.23 2.91 -3.51
C ARG A 102 -8.38 3.85 -3.84
N LEU A 103 -8.39 5.04 -3.25
CA LEU A 103 -9.36 6.09 -3.54
C LEU A 103 -8.96 6.89 -4.79
N LEU A 104 -7.68 6.88 -5.17
CA LEU A 104 -7.10 7.75 -6.19
C LEU A 104 -6.92 7.08 -7.56
N MET A 105 -6.79 5.76 -7.63
CA MET A 105 -6.48 5.06 -8.86
C MET A 105 -6.95 3.60 -8.83
N ASP A 106 -6.95 2.95 -9.99
CA ASP A 106 -7.34 1.55 -10.12
C ASP A 106 -6.16 0.60 -9.77
N PRO A 107 -6.42 -0.68 -9.42
CA PRO A 107 -5.38 -1.57 -8.89
C PRO A 107 -4.16 -1.80 -9.79
N ASN A 108 -4.35 -1.79 -11.11
CA ASN A 108 -3.28 -1.90 -12.10
C ASN A 108 -2.38 -0.65 -12.16
N GLU A 109 -2.73 0.42 -11.45
CA GLU A 109 -2.01 1.69 -11.45
C GLU A 109 -1.43 2.07 -10.08
N TYR A 110 -1.76 1.33 -9.02
CA TYR A 110 -1.24 1.51 -7.66
C TYR A 110 0.24 1.88 -7.60
N VAL A 111 0.54 2.98 -6.93
CA VAL A 111 1.91 3.47 -6.74
C VAL A 111 2.53 2.95 -5.45
N MET A 112 1.80 2.12 -4.71
CA MET A 112 2.28 1.43 -3.51
C MET A 112 1.86 -0.05 -3.57
N PRO A 113 2.75 -0.99 -3.19
CA PRO A 113 2.43 -2.41 -3.21
C PRO A 113 1.29 -2.78 -2.23
N PRO A 114 0.52 -3.85 -2.53
CA PRO A 114 -0.45 -4.43 -1.61
C PRO A 114 0.08 -4.57 -0.18
N THR A 115 -0.67 -4.03 0.79
CA THR A 115 -0.22 -3.88 2.18
C THR A 115 -1.35 -4.24 3.16
N ALA A 116 -1.03 -5.06 4.15
CA ALA A 116 -1.93 -5.44 5.23
C ALA A 116 -1.21 -5.39 6.59
N LEU A 117 -2.00 -5.47 7.67
CA LEU A 117 -1.50 -5.66 9.02
C LEU A 117 -1.87 -7.06 9.52
N ARG A 118 -0.92 -7.74 10.15
CA ARG A 118 -1.12 -9.10 10.67
C ARG A 118 -0.63 -9.23 12.10
N MET A 119 -1.45 -9.84 12.95
CA MET A 119 -1.02 -10.35 14.24
C MET A 119 -0.37 -11.71 14.00
N ILE A 120 0.86 -11.87 14.49
CA ILE A 120 1.64 -13.10 14.36
C ILE A 120 2.04 -13.55 15.78
N PRO A 121 1.87 -14.83 16.15
CA PRO A 121 2.34 -15.33 17.43
C PRO A 121 3.82 -15.01 17.66
N VAL A 122 4.17 -14.54 18.85
CA VAL A 122 5.55 -14.16 19.20
C VAL A 122 6.50 -15.34 19.03
N ALA A 123 6.06 -16.55 19.37
CA ALA A 123 6.87 -17.77 19.23
C ALA A 123 7.23 -18.05 17.76
N GLU A 124 6.26 -17.98 16.86
CA GLU A 124 6.47 -18.14 15.42
C GLU A 124 7.36 -17.02 14.87
N PHE A 125 7.09 -15.77 15.22
CA PHE A 125 7.91 -14.67 14.71
C PHE A 125 9.37 -14.78 15.16
N LYS A 126 9.61 -15.16 16.43
CA LYS A 126 10.95 -15.36 16.99
C LYS A 126 11.74 -16.49 16.30
N SER A 127 11.09 -17.54 15.80
CA SER A 127 11.83 -18.63 15.14
C SER A 127 12.46 -18.24 13.81
N HIS A 128 12.03 -17.11 13.22
CA HIS A 128 12.55 -16.62 11.93
C HIS A 128 13.23 -15.27 12.02
N TYR A 129 12.92 -14.46 13.04
CA TYR A 129 13.43 -13.10 13.13
C TYR A 129 14.90 -13.06 13.55
N HIS A 130 15.67 -12.18 12.91
CA HIS A 130 17.12 -12.09 13.07
C HIS A 130 17.60 -11.63 14.47
N ASP A 131 16.73 -11.04 15.29
CA ASP A 131 17.01 -10.69 16.68
C ASP A 131 15.84 -11.13 17.59
N PRO A 132 15.76 -12.43 17.95
CA PRO A 132 14.64 -12.97 18.71
C PRO A 132 14.46 -12.34 20.09
N ALA A 133 15.53 -11.83 20.70
CA ALA A 133 15.48 -11.21 22.03
C ALA A 133 14.76 -9.85 22.01
N ALA A 134 14.79 -9.13 20.89
CA ALA A 134 14.09 -7.86 20.71
C ALA A 134 12.57 -8.02 20.48
N VAL A 135 12.09 -9.23 20.16
CA VAL A 135 10.66 -9.47 19.86
C VAL A 135 9.84 -9.50 21.14
N LYS A 136 8.90 -8.54 21.25
CA LYS A 136 7.94 -8.41 22.35
C LYS A 136 6.52 -8.36 21.80
N PRO A 137 5.51 -8.80 22.57
CA PRO A 137 4.12 -8.58 22.20
C PRO A 137 3.84 -7.09 21.93
N THR A 138 3.09 -6.80 20.87
CA THR A 138 2.72 -5.42 20.56
C THR A 138 1.70 -4.88 21.58
N PHE A 139 0.81 -5.74 22.08
CA PHE A 139 -0.21 -5.39 23.07
C PHE A 139 -0.19 -6.35 24.26
N LYS A 140 -0.56 -5.87 25.45
CA LYS A 140 -0.34 -6.57 26.74
C LYS A 140 -1.18 -7.85 26.96
N ARG A 141 -2.21 -8.11 26.15
CA ARG A 141 -3.21 -9.17 26.42
C ARG A 141 -3.14 -10.38 25.49
N ALA A 142 -2.19 -10.40 24.56
CA ALA A 142 -1.94 -11.51 23.65
C ALA A 142 -0.45 -11.61 23.37
N ASP A 143 0.10 -12.82 23.28
CA ASP A 143 1.50 -13.05 22.90
C ASP A 143 1.67 -12.98 21.37
N GLU A 144 1.31 -11.83 20.81
CA GLU A 144 1.32 -11.56 19.38
C GLU A 144 2.03 -10.25 19.04
N VAL A 145 2.74 -10.27 17.92
CA VAL A 145 3.38 -9.10 17.33
C VAL A 145 2.57 -8.65 16.12
N LEU A 146 2.24 -7.36 16.08
CA LEU A 146 1.63 -6.75 14.91
C LEU A 146 2.71 -6.45 13.89
N CYS A 147 2.51 -6.92 12.66
CA CYS A 147 3.42 -6.73 11.55
C CYS A 147 2.74 -6.01 10.39
N VAL A 148 3.46 -5.09 9.75
CA VAL A 148 3.16 -4.68 8.38
C VAL A 148 3.64 -5.79 7.46
N VAL A 149 2.73 -6.33 6.65
CA VAL A 149 3.01 -7.30 5.60
C VAL A 149 2.73 -6.62 4.27
N GLN A 150 3.76 -6.43 3.45
CA GLN A 150 3.66 -5.70 2.20
C GLN A 150 4.30 -6.50 1.07
N TYR A 151 3.58 -6.62 -0.05
CA TYR A 151 4.05 -7.37 -1.21
C TYR A 151 5.40 -6.85 -1.71
N TRP A 152 6.31 -7.77 -2.04
CA TRP A 152 7.63 -7.41 -2.57
C TRP A 152 7.56 -7.20 -4.09
N LEU A 153 7.72 -5.95 -4.51
CA LEU A 153 7.72 -5.58 -5.93
C LEU A 153 8.79 -6.33 -6.72
N GLN A 154 8.41 -6.80 -7.91
CA GLN A 154 9.27 -7.48 -8.86
C GLN A 154 9.77 -6.52 -9.92
N ASN A 155 10.90 -6.83 -10.58
CA ASN A 155 11.40 -6.09 -11.74
C ASN A 155 11.46 -4.56 -11.55
N VAL A 156 11.86 -4.11 -10.36
CA VAL A 156 12.07 -2.69 -10.04
C VAL A 156 13.54 -2.37 -9.79
N THR A 157 13.89 -1.10 -9.87
CA THR A 157 15.19 -0.53 -9.50
C THR A 157 15.00 0.70 -8.62
N ASN A 158 16.08 1.17 -8.01
CA ASN A 158 16.13 2.35 -7.14
C ASN A 158 17.17 3.33 -7.70
N PRO A 159 16.83 4.17 -8.70
CA PRO A 159 17.71 5.23 -9.17
C PRO A 159 17.83 6.35 -8.11
N PRO A 160 18.81 7.26 -8.25
CA PRO A 160 18.92 8.41 -7.35
C PRO A 160 17.67 9.30 -7.31
N ASP A 161 16.97 9.42 -8.45
CA ASP A 161 15.65 10.03 -8.55
C ASP A 161 14.83 9.24 -9.58
N ILE A 162 13.54 9.04 -9.29
CA ILE A 162 12.61 8.38 -10.20
C ILE A 162 11.98 9.37 -11.19
N LEU A 163 12.10 10.68 -10.96
CA LEU A 163 11.59 11.74 -11.84
C LEU A 163 12.61 12.10 -12.93
N ASP A 164 12.27 11.78 -14.18
CA ASP A 164 12.97 12.18 -15.39
C ASP A 164 12.04 13.11 -16.19
N MET A 165 12.31 14.41 -16.15
CA MET A 165 11.45 15.41 -16.81
C MET A 165 11.39 15.22 -18.32
N LYS A 166 12.46 14.74 -18.96
CA LYS A 166 12.46 14.50 -20.40
C LYS A 166 11.50 13.36 -20.73
N LYS A 167 11.55 12.26 -19.99
CA LYS A 167 10.58 11.15 -20.14
C LYS A 167 9.17 11.59 -19.79
N PHE A 168 9.00 12.37 -18.73
CA PHE A 168 7.70 12.90 -18.34
C PHE A 168 7.05 13.65 -19.52
N ASP A 169 7.82 14.44 -20.26
CA ASP A 169 7.33 15.21 -21.41
C ASP A 169 7.07 14.40 -22.68
N THR A 170 7.73 13.26 -22.86
CA THR A 170 7.63 12.47 -24.10
C THR A 170 6.88 11.15 -23.98
N ASP A 171 6.76 10.58 -22.78
CA ASP A 171 6.12 9.29 -22.51
C ASP A 171 4.87 9.51 -21.63
N ALA A 172 3.69 9.41 -22.26
CA ALA A 172 2.41 9.66 -21.60
C ALA A 172 2.09 8.67 -20.47
N VAL A 173 2.56 7.41 -20.57
CA VAL A 173 2.32 6.37 -19.57
C VAL A 173 3.19 6.64 -18.34
N TYR A 174 4.47 6.95 -18.55
CA TYR A 174 5.36 7.37 -17.48
C TYR A 174 4.87 8.67 -16.81
N ALA A 175 4.42 9.65 -17.59
CA ALA A 175 3.85 10.89 -17.08
C ALA A 175 2.63 10.64 -16.20
N ARG A 176 1.76 9.70 -16.60
CA ARG A 176 0.61 9.28 -15.81
C ARG A 176 1.01 8.70 -14.46
N HIS A 177 1.97 7.76 -14.44
CA HIS A 177 2.43 7.15 -13.19
C HIS A 177 3.12 8.15 -12.25
N ILE A 178 3.94 9.07 -12.78
CA ILE A 178 4.53 10.16 -11.99
C ILE A 178 3.45 11.08 -11.42
N GLY A 179 2.46 11.46 -12.24
CA GLY A 179 1.35 12.31 -11.79
C GLY A 179 0.53 11.66 -10.68
N GLN A 180 0.17 10.37 -10.84
CA GLN A 180 -0.51 9.58 -9.81
C GLN A 180 0.28 9.48 -8.52
N LEU A 181 1.58 9.16 -8.63
CA LEU A 181 2.47 9.10 -7.48
C LEU A 181 2.53 10.46 -6.78
N ASN A 182 2.64 11.55 -7.53
CA ASN A 182 2.81 12.86 -6.93
C ASN A 182 1.53 13.37 -6.24
N VAL A 183 0.33 13.07 -6.78
CA VAL A 183 -0.93 13.30 -6.05
C VAL A 183 -0.94 12.49 -4.76
N PHE A 184 -0.62 11.20 -4.84
CA PHE A 184 -0.60 10.31 -3.68
C PHE A 184 0.36 10.82 -2.57
N THR A 185 1.63 11.09 -2.90
CA THR A 185 2.62 11.53 -1.92
C THR A 185 2.31 12.92 -1.35
N TYR A 186 1.71 13.81 -2.15
CA TYR A 186 1.24 15.12 -1.71
C TYR A 186 0.11 15.01 -0.68
N LEU A 187 -0.90 14.17 -0.93
CA LEU A 187 -2.05 14.03 -0.04
C LEU A 187 -1.70 13.38 1.30
N ILE A 188 -0.77 12.43 1.31
CA ILE A 188 -0.29 11.82 2.56
C ILE A 188 0.79 12.65 3.25
N GLU A 189 1.24 13.76 2.66
CA GLU A 189 2.43 14.50 3.09
C GLU A 189 3.61 13.54 3.33
N HIS A 190 4.10 12.88 2.29
CA HIS A 190 5.21 11.94 2.43
C HIS A 190 6.49 12.66 2.83
N ARG A 191 7.03 12.33 4.01
CA ARG A 191 8.08 13.10 4.69
C ARG A 191 9.45 12.40 4.69
N ASP A 192 9.62 11.35 3.90
CA ASP A 192 10.88 10.61 3.84
C ASP A 192 11.34 10.33 2.42
N SER A 193 12.20 11.21 1.91
CA SER A 193 12.84 11.06 0.59
C SER A 193 14.10 10.20 0.62
N ASN A 194 14.22 9.30 1.60
CA ASN A 194 15.36 8.42 1.72
C ASN A 194 15.56 7.56 0.46
N GLN A 195 16.83 7.33 0.10
CA GLN A 195 17.17 6.47 -1.02
C GLN A 195 16.66 5.05 -0.75
N GLY A 196 15.89 4.51 -1.70
CA GLY A 196 15.21 3.21 -1.53
C GLY A 196 13.70 3.32 -1.33
N ASN A 197 13.18 4.49 -0.94
CA ASN A 197 11.73 4.66 -0.77
C ASN A 197 10.99 4.84 -2.09
N PHE A 198 11.70 5.20 -3.16
CA PHE A 198 11.15 5.44 -4.49
C PHE A 198 11.76 4.46 -5.48
N LEU A 199 10.91 3.71 -6.16
CA LEU A 199 11.30 2.64 -7.07
C LEU A 199 10.71 2.89 -8.45
N ILE A 200 11.38 2.40 -9.47
CA ILE A 200 10.92 2.47 -10.86
C ILE A 200 11.01 1.08 -11.51
N SER A 201 10.00 0.74 -12.29
CA SER A 201 9.97 -0.50 -13.08
C SER A 201 11.13 -0.56 -14.07
N LYS A 202 11.63 -1.77 -14.33
CA LYS A 202 12.62 -2.08 -15.37
C LYS A 202 12.02 -2.15 -16.78
N ALA A 203 10.71 -1.95 -16.92
CA ALA A 203 10.05 -1.91 -18.23
C ALA A 203 10.69 -0.84 -19.13
N GLU A 204 10.86 -1.16 -20.42
CA GLU A 204 11.49 -0.25 -21.38
C GLU A 204 10.62 0.97 -21.72
N GLN A 205 9.29 0.79 -21.72
CA GLN A 205 8.32 1.83 -22.04
C GLN A 205 7.36 2.03 -20.87
N GLY A 206 6.97 3.28 -20.60
CA GLY A 206 6.01 3.63 -19.56
C GLY A 206 6.35 3.05 -18.18
N PRO A 207 7.61 3.12 -17.70
CA PRO A 207 7.97 2.45 -16.45
C PRO A 207 7.16 3.00 -15.29
N ARG A 208 6.40 2.12 -14.63
CA ARG A 208 5.65 2.48 -13.41
C ARG A 208 6.60 2.87 -12.29
N VAL A 209 6.16 3.85 -11.51
CA VAL A 209 6.89 4.32 -10.32
C VAL A 209 6.14 3.93 -9.06
N PHE A 210 6.90 3.69 -8.00
CA PHE A 210 6.37 3.27 -6.72
C PHE A 210 6.99 4.07 -5.58
N SER A 211 6.23 4.23 -4.50
CA SER A 211 6.71 4.68 -3.20
C SER A 211 6.44 3.60 -2.16
N ILE A 212 7.40 3.40 -1.24
CA ILE A 212 7.33 2.48 -0.11
C ILE A 212 7.75 3.21 1.18
N ASP A 213 7.63 2.51 2.32
CA ASP A 213 8.04 2.99 3.65
C ASP A 213 7.30 4.25 4.14
N HIS A 214 5.96 4.16 4.21
CA HIS A 214 5.10 5.29 4.59
C HIS A 214 4.92 5.49 6.10
N GLY A 215 5.76 4.87 6.93
CA GLY A 215 5.79 5.12 8.38
C GLY A 215 6.15 6.56 8.76
N VAL A 216 6.71 7.32 7.81
CA VAL A 216 7.06 8.75 7.94
C VAL A 216 6.21 9.55 6.93
N ALA A 217 4.92 9.64 7.23
CA ALA A 217 3.92 10.41 6.48
C ALA A 217 2.94 11.09 7.44
N PHE A 218 1.95 11.81 6.91
CA PHE A 218 0.89 12.49 7.65
C PHE A 218 1.44 13.46 8.70
N ALA A 219 1.19 13.19 9.98
CA ALA A 219 1.63 14.00 11.11
C ALA A 219 3.00 13.59 11.68
N SER A 220 3.75 12.69 11.02
CA SER A 220 5.14 12.42 11.39
C SER A 220 6.02 13.67 11.32
N LEU A 221 7.12 13.67 12.07
CA LEU A 221 8.21 14.63 11.87
C LEU A 221 8.85 14.42 10.49
N ASP A 222 9.49 15.48 9.99
CA ASP A 222 10.27 15.41 8.76
C ASP A 222 11.50 14.51 8.93
N SER A 223 11.79 13.69 7.91
CA SER A 223 13.01 12.89 7.84
C SER A 223 14.24 13.78 7.61
N ASP A 224 15.37 13.41 8.19
CA ASP A 224 16.67 14.01 7.89
C ASP A 224 17.18 13.64 6.47
N ARG A 225 16.47 12.74 5.78
CA ARG A 225 16.72 12.32 4.39
C ARG A 225 15.96 13.12 3.34
N GLY A 226 15.24 14.17 3.77
CA GLY A 226 14.56 15.11 2.88
C GLY A 226 13.06 14.80 2.68
N THR A 227 12.36 15.78 2.09
CA THR A 227 10.89 15.80 1.99
C THR A 227 10.42 16.20 0.58
N ALA A 228 11.21 15.93 -0.46
CA ALA A 228 10.96 16.37 -1.83
C ALA A 228 9.57 15.96 -2.37
N TRP A 229 9.08 14.78 -1.98
CA TRP A 229 7.79 14.24 -2.44
C TRP A 229 6.60 14.65 -1.56
N ARG A 230 6.82 15.46 -0.52
CA ARG A 230 5.74 16.13 0.23
C ARG A 230 5.04 17.18 -0.64
N ASP A 231 5.78 17.78 -1.57
CA ASP A 231 5.31 18.82 -2.47
C ASP A 231 5.05 18.25 -3.88
N LEU A 232 4.27 18.98 -4.68
CA LEU A 232 4.12 18.65 -6.10
C LEU A 232 5.46 18.90 -6.81
N ARG A 233 5.98 17.87 -7.47
CA ARG A 233 7.21 17.89 -8.27
C ARG A 233 6.94 18.12 -9.75
N VAL A 234 5.69 17.96 -10.20
CA VAL A 234 5.25 18.21 -11.57
C VAL A 234 4.09 19.20 -11.60
N ASP A 235 3.94 19.91 -12.73
CA ASP A 235 2.95 20.96 -12.94
C ASP A 235 1.72 20.49 -13.73
N ARG A 236 1.63 19.20 -14.08
CA ARG A 236 0.48 18.61 -14.77
C ARG A 236 0.11 17.25 -14.21
N LEU A 237 -1.19 16.99 -14.07
CA LEU A 237 -1.73 15.79 -13.43
C LEU A 237 -2.78 15.07 -14.29
N PRO A 238 -2.93 13.73 -14.17
CA PRO A 238 -3.96 12.99 -14.90
C PRO A 238 -5.37 13.41 -14.50
N LYS A 239 -6.23 13.63 -15.50
CA LYS A 239 -7.60 14.11 -15.31
C LYS A 239 -8.44 13.26 -14.39
N ASP A 240 -8.46 11.95 -14.60
CA ASP A 240 -9.24 11.00 -13.82
C ASP A 240 -8.79 10.94 -12.36
N THR A 241 -7.48 11.09 -12.09
CA THR A 241 -6.95 11.14 -10.73
C THR A 241 -7.40 12.42 -10.03
N VAL A 242 -7.39 13.56 -10.72
CA VAL A 242 -7.93 14.83 -10.19
C VAL A 242 -9.43 14.74 -9.95
N GLU A 243 -10.20 14.11 -10.85
CA GLU A 243 -11.64 13.87 -10.66
C GLU A 243 -11.92 13.03 -9.41
N ARG A 244 -11.13 11.98 -9.18
CA ARG A 244 -11.22 11.19 -7.94
C ARG A 244 -10.86 12.01 -6.70
N VAL A 245 -9.86 12.90 -6.77
CA VAL A 245 -9.55 13.85 -5.68
C VAL A 245 -10.73 14.77 -5.38
N ARG A 246 -11.47 15.25 -6.39
CA ARG A 246 -12.68 16.08 -6.17
C ARG A 246 -13.77 15.38 -5.39
N ALA A 247 -13.84 14.05 -5.47
CA ALA A 247 -14.78 13.25 -4.71
C ALA A 247 -14.36 13.02 -3.24
N LEU A 248 -13.15 13.44 -2.83
CA LEU A 248 -12.63 13.25 -1.47
C LEU A 248 -13.01 14.41 -0.54
N ASP A 249 -14.28 14.47 -0.14
CA ASP A 249 -14.66 15.36 0.95
C ASP A 249 -14.24 14.81 2.33
N LYS A 250 -14.46 15.62 3.37
CA LYS A 250 -14.05 15.26 4.74
C LYS A 250 -14.81 14.05 5.29
N ASP A 251 -16.06 13.85 4.90
CA ASP A 251 -16.90 12.76 5.41
C ASP A 251 -16.51 11.44 4.75
N VAL A 252 -16.24 11.46 3.43
CA VAL A 252 -15.62 10.36 2.70
C VAL A 252 -14.30 9.98 3.35
N LEU A 253 -13.39 10.94 3.56
CA LEU A 253 -12.09 10.67 4.21
C LEU A 253 -12.26 10.13 5.63
N THR A 254 -13.21 10.65 6.40
CA THR A 254 -13.47 10.19 7.78
C THR A 254 -13.96 8.75 7.78
N SER A 255 -14.91 8.41 6.89
CA SER A 255 -15.44 7.05 6.77
C SER A 255 -14.41 6.03 6.29
N LYS A 256 -13.49 6.44 5.40
CA LYS A 256 -12.51 5.55 4.78
C LYS A 256 -11.20 5.40 5.58
N LEU A 257 -10.84 6.39 6.40
CA LEU A 257 -9.52 6.44 7.06
C LEU A 257 -9.60 6.42 8.59
N GLY A 258 -10.78 6.59 9.18
CA GLY A 258 -10.95 6.65 10.64
C GLY A 258 -10.71 5.33 11.36
N VAL A 259 -11.09 4.21 10.73
CA VAL A 259 -10.81 2.85 11.17
C VAL A 259 -10.40 2.07 9.92
N LEU A 260 -9.18 1.55 9.91
CA LEU A 260 -8.54 0.84 8.80
C LEU A 260 -8.26 -0.62 9.13
N GLY A 261 -8.07 -0.94 10.41
CA GLY A 261 -7.91 -2.30 10.90
C GLY A 261 -8.56 -2.45 12.27
N GLN A 262 -9.19 -3.60 12.51
CA GLN A 262 -9.83 -3.92 13.77
C GLN A 262 -9.64 -5.39 14.14
N TRP A 263 -9.34 -5.62 15.42
CA TRP A 263 -9.18 -6.95 15.99
C TRP A 263 -9.89 -7.05 17.33
N GLU A 264 -10.38 -8.24 17.64
CA GLU A 264 -10.96 -8.60 18.94
C GLU A 264 -10.12 -9.67 19.61
N LEU A 265 -9.87 -9.49 20.91
CA LEU A 265 -9.22 -10.51 21.73
C LEU A 265 -10.19 -11.68 21.97
N ARG A 266 -9.86 -12.85 21.45
CA ARG A 266 -10.58 -14.11 21.62
C ARG A 266 -9.58 -15.20 21.99
N ASP A 267 -9.81 -15.87 23.11
CA ASP A 267 -8.96 -16.97 23.59
C ASP A 267 -7.45 -16.63 23.65
N GLY A 268 -7.12 -15.38 23.98
CA GLY A 268 -5.73 -14.90 24.06
C GLY A 268 -5.12 -14.44 22.73
N HIS A 269 -5.90 -14.37 21.65
CA HIS A 269 -5.47 -13.98 20.30
C HIS A 269 -6.27 -12.80 19.76
N TYR A 270 -5.63 -11.90 19.03
CA TYR A 270 -6.29 -10.82 18.32
C TYR A 270 -6.75 -11.29 16.93
N VAL A 271 -8.05 -11.58 16.83
CA VAL A 271 -8.69 -12.05 15.60
C VAL A 271 -9.21 -10.85 14.80
N PRO A 272 -8.93 -10.73 13.49
CA PRO A 272 -9.48 -9.65 12.67
C PRO A 272 -11.01 -9.74 12.62
N VAL A 273 -11.68 -8.60 12.72
CA VAL A 273 -13.14 -8.49 12.65
C VAL A 273 -13.57 -7.33 11.75
N PRO A 274 -14.82 -7.30 11.27
CA PRO A 274 -15.33 -6.17 10.50
C PRO A 274 -15.13 -4.83 11.23
N LEU A 275 -14.82 -3.79 10.46
CA LEU A 275 -14.60 -2.45 10.99
C LEU A 275 -15.90 -1.91 11.60
N THR A 276 -15.84 -1.35 12.81
CA THR A 276 -16.97 -0.70 13.47
C THR A 276 -16.74 0.81 13.60
N GLU A 277 -17.65 1.50 14.28
CA GLU A 277 -17.50 2.93 14.55
C GLU A 277 -16.18 3.22 15.27
N ASN A 278 -15.61 4.37 14.92
CA ASN A 278 -14.40 4.91 15.50
C ASN A 278 -14.57 5.17 17.01
N ILE A 279 -13.95 4.34 17.87
CA ILE A 279 -14.16 4.41 19.32
C ILE A 279 -13.41 5.56 20.02
N TRP A 280 -12.41 6.15 19.37
CA TRP A 280 -11.67 7.29 19.91
C TRP A 280 -10.94 8.06 18.79
N PRO A 281 -11.57 9.10 18.20
CA PRO A 281 -11.09 9.71 16.96
C PRO A 281 -9.80 10.53 17.11
N SER A 282 -9.38 10.87 18.33
CA SER A 282 -8.15 11.63 18.58
C SER A 282 -6.92 10.75 18.81
N ARG A 283 -7.01 9.43 18.61
CA ARG A 283 -5.88 8.48 18.76
C ARG A 283 -5.70 7.66 17.49
N GLY A 284 -4.46 7.28 17.19
CA GLY A 284 -4.13 6.46 16.02
C GLY A 284 -4.31 4.97 16.29
N VAL A 285 -3.92 4.53 17.48
CA VAL A 285 -4.18 3.19 18.03
C VAL A 285 -5.18 3.32 19.19
N ARG A 286 -6.28 2.56 19.13
CA ARG A 286 -7.31 2.56 20.17
C ARG A 286 -7.47 1.16 20.72
N ILE A 287 -7.56 1.05 22.05
CA ILE A 287 -7.78 -0.22 22.73
C ILE A 287 -8.90 -0.01 23.75
N LYS A 288 -9.96 -0.80 23.66
CA LYS A 288 -11.10 -0.78 24.60
C LYS A 288 -11.72 -2.16 24.68
N ASP A 289 -11.90 -2.68 25.89
CA ASP A 289 -12.65 -3.92 26.16
C ASP A 289 -12.22 -5.14 25.31
N GLY A 290 -10.92 -5.25 25.02
CA GLY A 290 -10.38 -6.34 24.19
C GLY A 290 -10.42 -6.08 22.68
N VAL A 291 -11.00 -4.96 22.23
CA VAL A 291 -10.95 -4.48 20.85
C VAL A 291 -9.71 -3.62 20.63
N VAL A 292 -9.01 -3.83 19.52
CA VAL A 292 -7.97 -2.94 19.00
C VAL A 292 -8.45 -2.37 17.67
N GLN A 293 -8.44 -1.04 17.53
CA GLN A 293 -8.67 -0.34 16.26
C GLN A 293 -7.44 0.48 15.88
N MET A 294 -7.15 0.54 14.58
CA MET A 294 -6.13 1.41 14.00
C MET A 294 -6.70 2.26 12.88
N GLY A 295 -6.28 3.51 12.80
CA GLY A 295 -6.67 4.42 11.74
C GLY A 295 -5.92 5.75 11.82
N LEU A 296 -6.35 6.71 11.02
CA LEU A 296 -5.92 8.10 11.17
C LEU A 296 -6.71 8.79 12.30
N THR A 297 -6.06 9.76 12.94
CA THR A 297 -6.74 10.67 13.86
C THR A 297 -7.62 11.65 13.08
N ARG A 298 -8.58 12.26 13.76
CA ARG A 298 -9.44 13.30 13.19
C ARG A 298 -8.61 14.48 12.66
N GLU A 299 -7.52 14.82 13.35
CA GLU A 299 -6.61 15.90 13.00
C GLU A 299 -5.80 15.57 11.74
N GLU A 300 -5.32 14.33 11.61
CA GLU A 300 -4.64 13.81 10.40
C GLU A 300 -5.60 13.76 9.20
N ILE A 301 -6.83 13.24 9.39
CA ILE A 301 -7.86 13.24 8.34
C ILE A 301 -8.17 14.66 7.88
N SER A 302 -8.26 15.60 8.83
CA SER A 302 -8.45 17.01 8.53
C SER A 302 -7.25 17.61 7.77
N ALA A 303 -6.03 17.11 7.99
CA ALA A 303 -4.85 17.50 7.23
C ALA A 303 -4.93 17.00 5.78
N VAL A 304 -5.29 15.73 5.56
CA VAL A 304 -5.53 15.19 4.21
C VAL A 304 -6.60 16.01 3.48
N ALA A 305 -7.72 16.32 4.14
CA ALA A 305 -8.78 17.16 3.56
C ALA A 305 -8.29 18.58 3.21
N ARG A 306 -7.35 19.16 3.98
CA ARG A 306 -6.71 20.43 3.62
C ARG A 306 -5.80 20.28 2.39
N GLN A 307 -5.06 19.17 2.27
CA GLN A 307 -4.24 18.92 1.09
C GLN A 307 -5.09 18.72 -0.16
N VAL A 308 -6.21 17.99 -0.07
CA VAL A 308 -7.20 17.90 -1.16
C VAL A 308 -7.63 19.30 -1.64
N LYS A 309 -8.07 20.16 -0.71
CA LYS A 309 -8.48 21.53 -1.05
C LYS A 309 -7.35 22.35 -1.68
N ARG A 310 -6.13 22.23 -1.16
CA ARG A 310 -4.96 22.94 -1.70
C ARG A 310 -4.59 22.48 -3.11
N LEU A 311 -4.65 21.18 -3.36
CA LEU A 311 -4.42 20.60 -4.68
C LEU A 311 -5.45 21.09 -5.69
N LEU A 312 -6.74 20.97 -5.35
CA LEU A 312 -7.82 21.40 -6.23
C LEU A 312 -7.75 22.91 -6.50
N ASN A 313 -7.43 23.73 -5.49
CA ASN A 313 -7.21 25.16 -5.70
C ASN A 313 -6.09 25.45 -6.70
N LYS A 314 -5.01 24.65 -6.73
CA LYS A 314 -3.92 24.79 -7.72
C LYS A 314 -4.35 24.35 -9.12
N VAL A 315 -5.23 23.37 -9.22
CA VAL A 315 -5.79 22.92 -10.50
C VAL A 315 -6.79 23.95 -11.04
N ASP A 316 -7.74 24.38 -10.22
CA ASP A 316 -8.84 25.26 -10.60
C ASP A 316 -8.40 26.66 -11.02
N ASN A 317 -7.26 27.13 -10.51
CA ASN A 317 -6.66 28.39 -10.93
C ASN A 317 -5.60 28.23 -12.05
N GLY A 318 -5.45 27.04 -12.62
CA GLY A 318 -4.53 26.76 -13.73
C GLY A 318 -3.04 26.74 -13.36
N LYS A 319 -2.67 26.81 -12.07
CA LYS A 319 -1.27 26.65 -11.63
C LYS A 319 -0.75 25.22 -11.86
N VAL A 320 -1.65 24.25 -11.84
CA VAL A 320 -1.39 22.85 -12.19
C VAL A 320 -2.34 22.48 -13.32
N LYS A 321 -1.77 22.07 -14.46
CA LYS A 321 -2.53 21.65 -15.63
C LYS A 321 -3.10 20.25 -15.43
N VAL A 322 -4.10 19.91 -16.24
CA VAL A 322 -4.70 18.59 -16.28
C VAL A 322 -4.54 18.04 -17.69
N PHE A 323 -4.18 16.76 -17.80
CA PHE A 323 -4.01 16.08 -19.09
C PHE A 323 -4.75 14.76 -19.15
#